data_AF-M2P9K8-F1
#
_entry.id   AF-M2P9K8-F1
#
_cell.length_a   1.000
_cell.length_b   1.000
_cell.length_c   1.000
_cell.angle_alpha   90.00
_cell.angle_beta   90.00
_cell.angle_gamma   90.00
#
_symmetry.space_group_name_H-M   'P 1'
#
loop_
_entity.id
_entity.type
_entity.pdbx_description
1 polymer ?
#
loop_
_entity_poly.entity_id
_entity_poly.type
_entity_poly.pdbx_seq_one_letter_code
_entity_poly.pdbx_strand_id
1 'polypeptide(L)'
;MSLVLIALTLAVIHCAIDEWKTGMHQAVKFSETPYSTCFADLLYTLKEWEKYTIQSGLKACETLRRDLLKVCRTNAGIVDSGNDSESGSPSTETRKNLLSKMHFARWE
;
A
#
# COMPACT_ATOMS: atom_id res chain seq x y z
N MET A 1 -11.44 4.92 2.73
CA MET A 1 -10.70 4.60 1.49
C MET A 1 -11.48 3.56 0.70
N SER A 2 -11.77 3.78 -0.58
CA SER A 2 -12.57 2.85 -1.41
C SER A 2 -11.72 1.68 -1.94
N LEU A 3 -12.33 0.53 -2.22
CA LEU A 3 -11.62 -0.61 -2.84
C LEU A 3 -11.04 -0.25 -4.21
N VAL A 4 -11.76 0.58 -4.97
CA VAL A 4 -11.31 1.08 -6.26
C VAL A 4 -9.98 1.81 -6.13
N LEU A 5 -9.83 2.67 -5.11
CA LEU A 5 -8.58 3.40 -4.88
C LEU A 5 -7.45 2.46 -4.46
N ILE A 6 -7.75 1.45 -3.63
CA ILE A 6 -6.75 0.44 -3.23
C ILE A 6 -6.29 -0.35 -4.46
N ALA A 7 -7.22 -0.83 -5.30
CA ALA A 7 -6.91 -1.56 -6.52
C ALA A 7 -6.06 -0.72 -7.48
N LEU A 8 -6.40 0.56 -7.66
CA LEU A 8 -5.64 1.48 -8.52
C LEU A 8 -4.22 1.68 -8.00
N THR A 9 -4.05 1.93 -6.70
CA THR A 9 -2.72 2.08 -6.08
C THR A 9 -1.89 0.81 -6.24
N LEU A 10 -2.47 -0.37 -6.04
CA LEU A 10 -1.78 -1.64 -6.23
C LEU A 10 -1.38 -1.85 -7.69
N ALA A 11 -2.24 -1.50 -8.65
CA ALA A 11 -1.92 -1.58 -10.07
C ALA A 11 -0.77 -0.63 -10.45
N VAL A 12 -0.73 0.57 -9.89
CA VAL A 12 0.39 1.52 -10.07
C VAL A 12 1.68 0.97 -9.48
N ILE A 13 1.64 0.39 -8.28
CA ILE A 13 2.82 -0.26 -7.68
C ILE A 13 3.30 -1.42 -8.55
N HIS A 14 2.40 -2.24 -9.07
CA HIS A 14 2.75 -3.35 -9.97
C HIS A 14 3.43 -2.85 -11.24
N CYS A 15 2.89 -1.79 -11.85
CA CYS A 15 3.51 -1.11 -13.00
C CYS A 15 4.93 -0.64 -12.69
N ALA A 16 5.13 0.02 -11.55
CA ALA A 16 6.45 0.48 -11.14
C ALA A 16 7.43 -0.70 -10.94
N ILE A 17 6.98 -1.81 -10.34
CA ILE A 17 7.83 -3.00 -10.17
C ILE A 17 8.21 -3.62 -11.52
N ASP A 18 7.26 -3.72 -12.45
CA ASP A 18 7.51 -4.29 -13.78
C ASP A 18 8.50 -3.43 -14.61
N GLU A 19 8.40 -2.10 -14.51
CA GLU A 19 9.38 -1.18 -15.11
C GLU A 19 10.80 -1.43 -14.58
N TRP A 20 10.95 -1.63 -13.27
CA TRP A 20 12.26 -1.85 -12.66
C TRP A 20 12.85 -3.21 -13.05
N LYS A 21 12.01 -4.23 -13.21
CA LYS A 21 12.44 -5.58 -13.62
C LYS A 21 12.95 -5.64 -15.06
N THR A 22 12.39 -4.80 -15.95
CA THR A 22 12.78 -4.79 -17.37
C THR A 22 14.04 -3.97 -17.66
N GLY A 23 14.54 -3.21 -16.68
CA GLY A 23 15.77 -2.41 -16.81
C GLY A 23 15.66 -1.25 -17.82
N MET A 24 14.50 -1.08 -18.44
CA MET A 24 14.21 -0.02 -19.39
C MET A 24 13.32 1.01 -18.70
N HIS A 25 13.92 2.12 -18.28
CA HIS A 25 13.16 3.32 -17.92
C HIS A 25 12.62 3.97 -19.20
N GLN A 26 11.70 3.30 -19.89
CA GLN A 26 10.80 4.01 -20.80
C GLN A 26 9.76 4.69 -19.93
N ALA A 27 9.50 5.97 -20.19
CA ALA A 27 8.35 6.66 -19.64
C ALA A 27 7.09 5.99 -20.20
N VAL A 28 6.69 4.86 -19.60
CA VAL A 28 5.44 4.21 -19.91
C VAL A 28 4.39 5.20 -19.45
N LYS A 29 3.72 5.87 -20.40
CA LYS A 29 2.46 6.51 -20.08
C LYS A 29 1.63 5.42 -19.43
N PHE A 30 1.22 5.64 -18.18
CA PHE A 30 0.23 4.83 -17.50
C PHE A 30 -1.02 4.84 -18.38
N SER A 31 -1.02 3.93 -19.33
CA SER A 31 -2.05 3.80 -20.35
C SER A 31 -2.93 2.69 -19.82
N GLU A 32 -4.22 2.92 -19.93
CA GLU A 32 -5.25 2.06 -19.39
C GLU A 32 -5.10 0.61 -19.89
N THR A 33 -4.55 0.42 -21.09
CA THR A 33 -4.51 -0.87 -21.80
C THR A 33 -3.70 -1.98 -21.12
N PRO A 34 -2.38 -1.86 -20.85
CA PRO A 34 -1.59 -2.97 -20.31
C PRO A 34 -1.96 -3.36 -18.88
N TYR A 35 -2.41 -2.41 -18.06
CA TYR A 35 -2.70 -2.65 -16.64
C TYR A 35 -4.19 -2.67 -16.30
N SER A 36 -5.10 -2.51 -17.28
CA SER A 36 -6.55 -2.65 -17.05
C SER A 36 -6.93 -4.03 -16.53
N THR A 37 -6.31 -5.08 -17.06
CA THR A 37 -6.53 -6.47 -16.63
C THR A 37 -6.05 -6.66 -15.19
N CYS A 38 -4.82 -6.20 -14.88
CA CYS A 38 -4.28 -6.21 -13.53
C CYS A 38 -5.21 -5.46 -12.54
N PHE A 39 -5.67 -4.27 -12.90
CA PHE A 39 -6.60 -3.50 -12.09
C PHE A 39 -7.94 -4.23 -11.89
N ALA A 40 -8.50 -4.81 -12.95
CA ALA A 40 -9.76 -5.55 -12.89
C ALA A 40 -9.64 -6.79 -11.99
N ASP A 41 -8.55 -7.55 -12.11
CA ASP A 41 -8.26 -8.74 -11.30
C ASP A 41 -8.05 -8.38 -9.83
N LEU A 42 -7.32 -7.30 -9.55
CA LEU A 42 -7.14 -6.77 -8.20
C LEU A 42 -8.47 -6.33 -7.59
N LEU A 43 -9.30 -5.61 -8.36
CA LEU A 43 -10.60 -5.15 -7.89
C LEU A 43 -11.55 -6.31 -7.63
N TYR A 44 -11.55 -7.32 -8.50
CA TYR A 44 -12.33 -8.55 -8.31
C TYR A 44 -11.89 -9.27 -7.03
N THR A 45 -10.59 -9.46 -6.84
CA THR A 45 -10.01 -10.13 -5.67
C THR A 45 -10.37 -9.38 -4.38
N LEU A 46 -10.27 -8.04 -4.38
CA LEU A 46 -10.63 -7.22 -3.22
C LEU A 46 -12.13 -7.30 -2.89
N LYS A 47 -13.01 -7.38 -3.89
CA LYS A 47 -14.45 -7.56 -3.68
C LYS A 47 -14.79 -8.93 -3.11
N GLU A 48 -14.19 -9.99 -3.65
CA GLU A 48 -14.38 -11.34 -3.13
C GLU A 48 -13.82 -11.47 -1.71
N TRP A 49 -12.68 -10.85 -1.44
CA TRP A 49 -12.13 -10.78 -0.09
C TRP A 49 -13.05 -10.02 0.87
N GLU A 50 -13.60 -8.87 0.45
CA GLU A 50 -14.60 -8.15 1.25
C GLU A 50 -15.81 -9.01 1.57
N LYS A 51 -16.39 -9.65 0.56
CA LYS A 51 -17.52 -10.57 0.73
C LYS A 51 -17.19 -11.71 1.69
N TYR A 52 -16.03 -12.34 1.54
CA TYR A 52 -15.57 -13.42 2.43
C TYR A 52 -15.41 -12.93 3.88
N THR A 53 -14.82 -11.75 4.08
CA THR A 53 -14.61 -11.20 5.43
C THR A 53 -15.93 -10.86 6.12
N ILE A 54 -16.90 -10.30 5.39
CA ILE A 54 -18.25 -10.04 5.89
C ILE A 54 -18.93 -11.36 6.30
N GLN A 55 -18.88 -12.38 5.43
CA GLN A 55 -19.48 -13.68 5.70
C GLN A 55 -18.85 -14.39 6.91
N SER A 56 -17.55 -14.18 7.11
CA SER A 56 -16.79 -14.75 8.22
C SER A 56 -16.89 -13.93 9.52
N GLY A 57 -17.62 -12.81 9.52
CA GLY A 57 -17.72 -11.89 10.67
C GLY A 57 -16.41 -11.16 11.00
N LEU A 58 -15.46 -11.14 10.07
CA LEU A 58 -14.14 -10.52 10.25
C LEU A 58 -14.16 -9.07 9.76
N LYS A 59 -13.54 -8.17 10.52
CA LYS A 59 -13.40 -6.75 10.16
C LYS A 59 -12.13 -6.45 9.34
N ALA A 60 -11.53 -7.46 8.72
CA ALA A 60 -10.21 -7.34 8.09
C ALA A 60 -10.17 -6.27 6.99
N CYS A 61 -11.22 -6.16 6.17
CA CYS A 61 -11.32 -5.10 5.15
C CYS A 61 -11.41 -3.70 5.76
N GLU A 62 -12.14 -3.53 6.85
CA GLU A 62 -12.23 -2.24 7.55
C GLU A 62 -10.90 -1.85 8.18
N THR A 63 -10.24 -2.82 8.83
CA THR A 63 -8.91 -2.63 9.42
C THR A 63 -7.90 -2.22 8.35
N LEU A 64 -7.84 -2.93 7.22
CA LEU A 64 -6.95 -2.58 6.11
C LEU A 64 -7.18 -1.15 5.62
N ARG A 65 -8.45 -0.77 5.39
CA ARG A 65 -8.80 0.59 4.92
C ARG A 65 -8.38 1.67 5.92
N ARG A 66 -8.54 1.40 7.23
CA ARG A 66 -8.18 2.32 8.30
C ARG A 66 -6.67 2.48 8.40
N ASP A 67 -5.95 1.37 8.39
CA ASP A 67 -4.49 1.36 8.52
C ASP A 67 -3.83 2.04 7.31
N LEU A 68 -4.28 1.73 6.10
CA LEU A 68 -3.83 2.42 4.88
C LEU A 68 -4.09 3.92 4.97
N LEU A 69 -5.29 4.34 5.39
CA LEU A 69 -5.59 5.77 5.52
C LEU A 69 -4.69 6.45 6.56
N LYS A 70 -4.45 5.81 7.71
CA LYS A 70 -3.58 6.32 8.76
C LYS A 70 -2.14 6.47 8.28
N VAL A 71 -1.61 5.47 7.57
CA VAL A 71 -0.27 5.50 6.98
C VAL A 71 -0.17 6.59 5.91
N CYS A 72 -1.16 6.69 5.02
CA CYS A 72 -1.20 7.74 3.99
C CYS A 72 -1.22 9.14 4.60
N ARG A 73 -2.04 9.38 5.64
CA ARG A 73 -2.08 10.65 6.37
C ARG A 73 -0.73 11.00 7.01
N THR A 74 -0.15 10.02 7.70
CA THR A 74 1.16 10.18 8.34
C THR A 74 2.23 10.56 7.31
N ASN A 75 2.26 9.88 6.16
CA ASN A 75 3.21 10.16 5.09
C ASN A 75 2.93 11.47 4.34
N ALA A 76 1.68 11.93 4.32
CA ALA A 76 1.29 13.24 3.79
C ALA A 76 1.59 14.40 4.77
N GLY A 77 2.16 14.13 5.95
CA GLY A 77 2.42 15.14 6.98
C GLY A 77 1.17 15.62 7.71
N ILE A 78 0.05 14.92 7.56
CA ILE A 78 -1.20 15.22 8.28
C ILE A 78 -1.10 14.54 9.64
N VAL A 79 -0.89 15.34 10.69
CA VAL A 79 -0.96 14.88 12.07
C VAL A 79 -2.44 14.76 12.43
N ASP A 80 -2.95 13.53 12.52
CA ASP A 80 -4.30 13.29 13.01
C ASP A 80 -4.38 13.78 14.46
N SER A 81 -5.01 14.94 14.66
CA SER A 81 -5.17 15.58 15.98
C SER A 81 -6.30 14.94 16.79
N GLY A 82 -6.62 13.67 16.53
CA GLY A 82 -7.70 12.92 17.16
C GLY A 82 -7.16 11.95 18.19
N ASN A 83 -7.41 12.27 19.46
CA ASN A 83 -7.26 11.38 20.61
C ASN A 83 -7.66 9.94 20.29
N ASP A 84 -6.72 9.02 20.44
CA ASP A 84 -6.94 7.73 21.08
C ASP A 84 -5.60 7.27 21.66
N SER A 85 -5.59 7.13 22.98
CA SER A 85 -4.46 6.74 23.82
C SER A 85 -3.83 5.41 23.37
N GLU A 86 -2.51 5.34 23.56
CA GLU A 86 -1.70 4.11 23.57
C GLU A 86 -1.73 3.22 22.32
N SER A 87 -0.87 3.57 21.35
CA SER A 87 -0.07 2.55 20.68
C SER A 87 1.23 3.21 20.26
N GLY A 88 2.32 2.86 20.96
CA GLY A 88 3.65 3.40 20.73
C GLY A 88 4.06 3.24 19.27
N SER A 89 3.97 4.34 18.52
CA SER A 89 4.62 4.42 17.23
C SER A 89 6.11 4.69 17.50
N PRO A 90 7.02 3.89 16.95
CA PRO A 90 8.45 4.09 17.16
C PRO A 90 8.81 5.47 16.59
N SER A 91 9.36 6.32 17.45
CA SER A 91 9.76 7.68 17.08
C SER A 91 10.68 7.64 15.86
N THR A 92 10.74 8.75 15.12
CA THR A 92 11.65 8.93 13.99
C THR A 92 13.11 8.54 14.30
N GLU A 93 13.50 8.55 15.57
CA GLU A 93 14.77 8.04 16.10
C GLU A 93 14.92 6.51 15.95
N THR A 94 13.87 5.75 16.22
CA THR A 94 13.84 4.28 16.08
C THR A 94 13.87 3.86 14.61
N ARG A 95 13.22 4.60 13.69
CA ARG A 95 13.32 4.34 12.24
C ARG A 95 14.73 4.56 11.72
N LYS A 96 15.42 5.64 12.14
CA LYS A 96 16.82 5.89 11.78
C LYS A 96 17.74 4.79 12.33
N ASN A 97 17.50 4.33 13.56
CA ASN A 97 18.24 3.21 14.15
C ASN A 97 17.97 1.86 13.47
N LEU A 98 16.75 1.61 12.98
CA LEU A 98 16.45 0.39 12.22
C LEU A 98 17.12 0.41 10.84
N LEU A 99 17.05 1.55 10.13
CA LEU A 99 17.69 1.73 8.83
C LEU A 99 19.21 1.68 8.92
N SER A 100 19.78 2.21 10.02
CA SER A 100 21.21 2.08 10.30
C SER A 100 21.65 0.64 10.60
N LYS A 101 20.75 -0.21 11.11
CA LYS A 101 21.04 -1.63 11.42
C LYS A 101 20.78 -2.56 10.23
N MET A 102 19.96 -2.14 9.25
CA MET A 102 19.83 -2.85 7.98
C MET A 102 21.05 -2.53 7.11
N HIS A 103 22.13 -3.25 7.36
CA HIS A 103 23.27 -3.31 6.45
C HIS A 103 22.78 -3.97 5.16
N PHE A 104 22.31 -3.17 4.20
CA PHE A 104 21.99 -3.63 2.86
C PHE A 104 23.24 -4.34 2.33
N ALA A 105 23.12 -5.65 2.09
CA ALA A 105 24.19 -6.43 1.51
C ALA A 105 24.65 -5.71 0.24
N ARG A 106 25.91 -5.28 0.27
CA ARG A 106 26.64 -4.77 -0.88
C ARG A 106 26.76 -5.93 -1.85
N TRP A 107 25.98 -5.88 -2.93
CA TRP A 107 26.12 -6.78 -4.06
C TRP A 107 27.33 -6.31 -4.85
N GLU A 108 28.48 -6.94 -4.61
CA GLU A 108 29.58 -7.02 -5.59
C GLU A 108 29.43 -8.31 -6.42
#